data_AF-A0A8T4EGJ2-F1
#
_entry.id   AF-A0A8T4EGJ2-F1
#
_cell.length_a   1.000
_cell.length_b   1.000
_cell.length_c   1.000
_cell.angle_alpha   90.00
_cell.angle_beta   90.00
_cell.angle_gamma   90.00
#
_symmetry.space_group_name_H-M   'P 1'
#
loop_
_entity.id
_entity.type
_entity.pdbx_description
1 polymer ?
#
loop_
_entity_poly.entity_id
_entity_poly.type
_entity_poly.pdbx_seq_one_letter_code
_entity_poly.pdbx_strand_id
1 'polypeptide(L)'
;MPEYETVLKSFFSEHSFVKSDIESFNNFVENEINRIIEENRDVEPTIIPPNVDEFKIRFDNIRITKPEITEADGSKRKIYPMEARLRKLTYSAPMYITVSAHINGAQRESFETQIG
;
A
#
# COMPACT_ATOMS: atom_id res chain seq x y z
N MET A 1 35.06 -32.65 -3.83
CA MET A 1 35.10 -31.26 -4.33
C MET A 1 34.10 -30.98 -5.47
N PRO A 2 33.67 -31.91 -6.34
CA PRO A 2 32.65 -31.61 -7.37
C PRO A 2 31.19 -31.54 -6.87
N GLU A 3 30.85 -32.32 -5.84
CA GLU A 3 29.44 -32.49 -5.41
C GLU A 3 28.82 -31.24 -4.79
N TYR A 4 29.59 -30.43 -4.05
CA TYR A 4 29.05 -29.19 -3.45
C TYR A 4 28.69 -28.16 -4.52
N GLU A 5 29.41 -28.13 -5.65
CA GLU A 5 29.17 -27.18 -6.73
C GLU A 5 27.85 -27.50 -7.44
N THR A 6 27.56 -28.78 -7.68
CA THR A 6 26.30 -29.24 -8.25
C THR A 6 25.12 -28.89 -7.35
N VAL A 7 25.25 -29.11 -6.04
CA VAL A 7 24.21 -28.77 -5.06
C VAL A 7 23.96 -27.26 -5.02
N LEU A 8 25.01 -26.43 -4.97
CA LEU A 8 24.88 -24.98 -4.97
C LEU A 8 24.26 -24.44 -6.25
N LYS A 9 24.67 -24.95 -7.42
CA LYS A 9 24.05 -24.57 -8.71
C LYS A 9 22.57 -24.93 -8.76
N SER A 10 22.20 -26.12 -8.28
CA SER A 10 20.80 -26.54 -8.18
C SER A 10 20.01 -25.60 -7.25
N PHE A 11 20.55 -25.29 -6.08
CA PHE A 11 19.91 -24.40 -5.12
C PHE A 11 19.64 -23.00 -5.72
N PHE A 12 20.65 -22.37 -6.34
CA PHE A 12 20.49 -21.04 -6.95
C PHE A 12 19.71 -21.05 -8.27
N SER A 13 19.52 -22.20 -8.92
CA SER A 13 18.60 -22.32 -10.04
C SER A 13 17.13 -22.21 -9.62
N GLU A 14 16.83 -22.61 -8.38
CA GLU A 14 15.49 -22.57 -7.80
C GLU A 14 15.28 -21.33 -6.91
N HIS A 15 16.35 -20.83 -6.29
CA HIS A 15 16.32 -19.72 -5.34
C HIS A 15 17.11 -18.54 -5.88
N SER A 16 16.38 -17.50 -6.29
CA SER A 16 16.98 -16.22 -6.67
C SER A 16 17.67 -15.55 -5.48
N PHE A 17 18.81 -14.90 -5.73
CA PHE A 17 19.53 -14.11 -4.73
C PHE A 17 18.72 -12.94 -4.16
N VAL A 18 17.73 -12.44 -4.91
CA VAL A 18 16.85 -11.33 -4.50
C VAL A 18 15.48 -11.80 -4.05
N LYS A 19 15.31 -13.12 -3.88
CA LYS A 19 14.02 -13.73 -3.51
C LYS A 19 13.50 -13.17 -2.18
N SER A 20 14.36 -13.02 -1.18
CA SER A 20 13.98 -12.48 0.13
C SER A 20 13.41 -11.06 0.04
N ASP A 21 13.97 -10.21 -0.82
CA ASP A 21 13.50 -8.83 -0.98
C ASP A 21 12.12 -8.80 -1.64
N ILE A 22 11.92 -9.61 -2.68
CA ILE A 22 10.64 -9.74 -3.38
C ILE A 22 9.57 -10.32 -2.44
N GLU A 23 9.91 -11.36 -1.68
CA GLU A 23 9.00 -11.98 -0.72
C GLU A 23 8.64 -11.04 0.42
N SER A 24 9.60 -10.32 0.97
CA SER A 24 9.37 -9.30 2.01
C SER A 24 8.45 -8.19 1.49
N PHE A 25 8.72 -7.68 0.29
CA PHE A 25 7.88 -6.66 -0.34
C PHE A 25 6.46 -7.15 -0.61
N ASN A 26 6.31 -8.35 -1.18
CA ASN A 26 5.00 -8.94 -1.44
C ASN A 26 4.23 -9.17 -0.14
N ASN A 27 4.87 -9.72 0.90
CA ASN A 27 4.24 -9.90 2.21
C ASN A 27 3.79 -8.56 2.81
N PHE A 28 4.59 -7.51 2.67
CA PHE A 28 4.22 -6.18 3.13
C PHE A 28 2.96 -5.67 2.42
N VAL A 29 2.96 -5.71 1.09
CA VAL A 29 1.85 -5.22 0.25
C VAL A 29 0.56 -6.02 0.46
N GLU A 30 0.66 -7.34 0.57
CA GLU A 30 -0.51 -8.23 0.66
C GLU A 30 -1.06 -8.34 2.09
N ASN A 31 -0.19 -8.39 3.10
CA ASN A 31 -0.58 -8.73 4.47
C ASN A 31 -0.31 -7.60 5.46
N GLU A 32 0.92 -7.09 5.55
CA GLU A 32 1.29 -6.18 6.64
C GLU A 32 0.60 -4.82 6.55
N ILE A 33 0.38 -4.27 5.35
CA ILE A 33 -0.37 -3.01 5.19
C ILE A 33 -1.78 -3.14 5.77
N ASN A 34 -2.49 -4.25 5.49
CA ASN A 34 -3.82 -4.48 6.03
C ASN A 34 -3.80 -4.58 7.56
N ARG A 35 -2.77 -5.21 8.15
CA ARG A 35 -2.60 -5.26 9.61
C ARG A 35 -2.37 -3.89 10.22
N ILE A 36 -1.51 -3.08 9.61
CA ILE A 36 -1.23 -1.70 10.07
C ILE A 36 -2.51 -0.86 10.07
N ILE A 37 -3.34 -1.00 9.03
CA ILE A 37 -4.63 -0.31 8.97
C ILE A 37 -5.58 -0.79 10.07
N GLU A 38 -5.68 -2.11 10.31
CA GLU A 38 -6.53 -2.65 11.37
C GLU A 38 -6.04 -2.22 12.77
N GLU A 39 -4.73 -2.16 13.01
CA GLU A 39 -4.16 -1.68 14.27
C GLU A 39 -4.45 -0.20 14.53
N ASN A 40 -4.53 0.62 13.47
CA ASN A 40 -4.78 2.05 13.54
C ASN A 40 -6.20 2.41 13.11
N ARG A 41 -7.13 1.44 13.21
CA ARG A 41 -8.45 1.51 12.57
C ARG A 41 -9.27 2.71 12.97
N ASP A 42 -9.32 3.03 14.25
CA ASP A 42 -10.12 4.12 14.79
C ASP A 42 -9.19 5.26 15.28
N VAL A 43 -9.39 6.45 14.74
CA VAL A 43 -8.71 7.69 15.15
C VAL A 43 -9.73 8.63 15.80
N GLU A 44 -9.46 9.03 17.02
CA GLU A 44 -10.29 9.95 17.79
C GLU A 44 -9.74 11.39 17.70
N PRO A 45 -10.49 12.35 17.15
CA PRO A 45 -10.07 13.74 17.14
C PRO A 45 -10.04 14.34 18.54
N THR A 46 -9.07 15.22 18.79
CA THR A 46 -8.90 15.88 20.10
C THR A 46 -10.04 16.84 20.45
N ILE A 47 -10.78 17.33 19.45
CA ILE A 47 -11.89 18.27 19.63
C ILE A 47 -13.15 17.62 19.07
N ILE A 48 -14.13 17.41 19.95
CA ILE A 48 -15.44 16.84 19.60
C ILE A 48 -16.47 17.98 19.57
N PRO A 49 -17.36 18.04 18.56
CA PRO A 49 -18.43 19.04 18.52
C PRO A 49 -19.35 18.96 19.76
N PRO A 50 -19.93 20.09 20.21
CA PRO A 50 -20.92 20.06 21.28
C PRO A 50 -22.13 19.21 20.88
N ASN A 51 -22.66 18.42 21.82
CA ASN A 51 -23.73 17.43 21.64
C ASN A 51 -23.35 16.15 20.86
N VAL A 52 -22.05 15.84 20.75
CA VAL A 52 -21.55 14.55 20.28
C VAL A 52 -20.81 13.88 21.42
N ASP A 53 -21.21 12.65 21.76
CA ASP A 53 -20.61 11.88 22.86
C ASP A 53 -19.35 11.14 22.38
N GLU A 54 -19.38 10.66 21.13
CA GLU A 54 -18.28 9.91 20.51
C GLU A 54 -18.14 10.30 19.03
N PHE A 55 -16.93 10.64 18.62
CA PHE A 55 -16.60 10.91 17.22
C PHE A 55 -15.32 10.16 16.83
N LYS A 56 -15.44 9.23 15.88
CA LYS A 56 -14.35 8.38 15.39
C LYS A 56 -14.20 8.51 13.88
N ILE A 57 -12.96 8.63 13.43
CA ILE A 57 -12.59 8.46 12.02
C ILE A 57 -12.07 7.05 11.87
N ARG A 58 -12.69 6.26 11.00
CA ARG A 58 -12.33 4.88 10.76
C ARG A 58 -11.64 4.70 9.42
N PHE A 59 -10.53 3.98 9.43
CA PHE A 59 -9.85 3.50 8.24
C PHE A 59 -10.30 2.07 7.96
N ASP A 60 -10.87 1.86 6.78
CA ASP A 60 -11.39 0.55 6.36
C ASP A 60 -10.50 -0.02 5.25
N ASN A 61 -11.06 -0.20 4.05
CA ASN A 61 -10.39 -0.93 2.97
C ASN A 61 -9.28 -0.10 2.31
N ILE A 62 -8.09 -0.68 2.21
CA ILE A 62 -6.92 -0.15 1.49
C ILE A 62 -6.69 -0.91 0.18
N ARG A 63 -6.40 -0.19 -0.90
CA ARG A 63 -6.06 -0.80 -2.19
C ARG A 63 -4.93 -0.04 -2.87
N ILE A 64 -3.98 -0.79 -3.42
CA ILE A 64 -2.87 -0.25 -4.20
C ILE A 64 -3.15 -0.55 -5.67
N THR A 65 -3.02 0.47 -6.52
CA THR A 65 -3.27 0.34 -7.96
C THR A 65 -2.00 -0.04 -8.71
N LYS A 66 -2.01 0.05 -10.05
CA LYS A 66 -0.81 -0.18 -10.84
C LYS A 66 0.02 1.11 -10.94
N PRO A 67 1.35 1.01 -11.11
CA PRO A 67 2.18 2.19 -11.29
C PRO A 67 1.71 3.08 -12.44
N GLU A 68 1.45 4.34 -12.11
CA GLU A 68 0.94 5.36 -13.03
C GLU A 68 1.63 6.71 -12.79
N ILE A 69 1.54 7.59 -13.78
CA ILE A 69 1.99 8.97 -13.71
C ILE A 69 0.87 9.91 -14.16
N THR A 70 0.93 11.13 -13.64
CA THR A 70 0.13 12.26 -14.12
C THR A 70 1.02 13.10 -15.05
N GLU A 71 0.62 13.23 -16.31
CA GLU A 71 1.33 14.06 -17.29
C GLU A 71 0.97 15.54 -17.10
N ALA A 72 1.71 16.44 -17.77
CA ALA A 72 1.55 17.88 -17.62
C ALA A 72 0.15 18.41 -18.01
N ASP A 73 -0.58 17.67 -18.83
CA ASP A 73 -1.96 17.94 -19.22
C ASP A 73 -3.00 17.42 -18.20
N GLY A 74 -2.55 16.83 -17.10
CA GLY A 74 -3.40 16.23 -16.07
C GLY A 74 -3.89 14.82 -16.40
N SER A 75 -3.52 14.26 -17.56
CA SER A 75 -3.90 12.89 -17.90
C SER A 75 -3.13 11.86 -17.07
N LYS A 76 -3.81 10.77 -16.69
CA LYS A 76 -3.21 9.65 -15.95
C LYS A 76 -2.96 8.49 -16.88
N ARG A 77 -1.77 7.89 -16.82
CA ARG A 77 -1.46 6.67 -17.55
C ARG A 77 -0.47 5.79 -16.81
N LYS A 78 -0.48 4.50 -17.16
CA LYS A 78 0.49 3.52 -16.65
C LYS A 78 1.90 3.88 -17.13
N ILE A 79 2.88 3.62 -16.28
CA ILE A 79 4.30 3.74 -16.59
C ILE A 79 4.98 2.38 -16.46
N TYR A 80 6.03 2.15 -17.25
CA TYR A 80 6.87 0.96 -17.14
C TYR A 80 8.21 1.28 -16.44
N PRO A 81 8.85 0.31 -15.77
CA PRO A 81 10.10 0.55 -15.04
C PRO A 81 11.23 1.16 -15.89
N MET A 82 11.34 0.75 -17.15
CA MET A 82 12.36 1.32 -18.06
C MET A 82 12.08 2.79 -18.36
N GLU A 83 10.82 3.14 -18.61
CA GLU A 83 10.40 4.50 -18.88
C GLU A 83 10.66 5.41 -17.67
N ALA A 84 10.29 4.95 -16.47
CA ALA A 84 10.54 5.67 -15.23
C ALA A 84 12.02 6.01 -15.06
N ARG A 85 12.91 5.04 -15.30
CA ARG A 85 14.37 5.27 -15.25
C ARG A 85 14.86 6.27 -16.29
N LEU A 86 14.43 6.14 -17.54
CA LEU A 86 14.88 7.02 -18.64
C LEU A 86 14.44 8.48 -18.43
N ARG A 87 13.25 8.70 -17.89
CA ARG A 87 12.69 10.02 -17.61
C ARG A 87 13.03 10.56 -16.22
N LYS A 88 13.80 9.81 -15.41
CA LYS A 88 14.09 10.12 -13.99
C LYS A 88 12.82 10.33 -13.16
N LEU A 89 11.80 9.51 -13.39
CA LEU A 89 10.54 9.48 -12.66
C LEU A 89 10.55 8.36 -11.62
N THR A 90 9.70 8.51 -10.60
CA THR A 90 9.45 7.45 -9.60
C THR A 90 8.50 6.41 -10.16
N TYR A 91 8.85 5.12 -10.04
CA TYR A 91 7.95 4.02 -10.34
C TYR A 91 7.06 3.74 -9.12
N SER A 92 5.97 4.50 -8.97
CA SER A 92 5.06 4.43 -7.83
C SER A 92 3.63 4.14 -8.27
N ALA A 93 2.89 3.46 -7.39
CA ALA A 93 1.48 3.16 -7.57
C ALA A 93 0.63 3.94 -6.55
N PRO A 94 -0.48 4.56 -6.99
CA PRO A 94 -1.41 5.21 -6.08
C PRO A 94 -2.04 4.23 -5.10
N MET A 95 -2.17 4.68 -3.86
CA MET A 95 -2.81 3.97 -2.76
C MET A 95 -4.09 4.69 -2.35
N TYR A 96 -5.18 3.95 -2.32
CA TYR A 96 -6.50 4.44 -1.93
C TYR A 96 -6.93 3.79 -0.64
N ILE A 97 -7.55 4.57 0.24
CA ILE A 97 -8.14 4.08 1.48
C ILE A 97 -9.58 4.59 1.62
N THR A 98 -10.44 3.73 2.13
CA THR A 98 -11.80 4.11 2.52
C THR A 98 -11.77 4.69 3.93
N VAL A 99 -12.27 5.91 4.07
CA VAL A 99 -12.39 6.60 5.36
C VAL A 99 -13.86 6.77 5.67
N SER A 100 -14.25 6.52 6.92
CA SER A 100 -15.63 6.69 7.39
C SER A 100 -15.70 7.46 8.71
N ALA A 101 -16.73 8.28 8.86
CA ALA A 101 -17.00 9.02 10.09
C ALA A 101 -18.08 8.30 10.91
N HIS A 102 -17.77 8.00 12.17
CA HIS A 102 -18.66 7.36 13.13
C HIS A 102 -19.01 8.34 14.25
N ILE A 103 -20.30 8.65 14.41
CA ILE A 103 -20.82 9.57 15.43
C ILE A 103 -21.76 8.80 16.34
N ASN A 104 -21.46 8.72 17.64
CA ASN A 104 -22.23 7.97 18.64
C ASN A 104 -22.49 6.52 18.17
N GLY A 105 -21.45 5.83 17.69
CA GLY A 105 -21.52 4.48 17.14
C GLY A 105 -22.14 4.34 15.74
N ALA A 106 -22.80 5.36 15.19
CA ALA A 106 -23.43 5.31 13.87
C ALA A 106 -22.50 5.84 12.76
N GLN A 107 -22.31 5.04 11.71
CA GLN A 107 -21.62 5.50 10.50
C GLN A 107 -22.45 6.58 9.79
N ARG A 108 -21.83 7.70 9.45
CA ARG A 108 -22.49 8.84 8.80
C ARG A 108 -22.04 9.02 7.37
N GLU A 109 -20.76 9.30 7.18
CA GLU A 109 -20.17 9.54 5.86
C GLU A 109 -19.06 8.53 5.61
N SER A 110 -18.90 8.16 4.34
CA SER A 110 -17.78 7.35 3.89
C SER A 110 -17.36 7.81 2.51
N PHE A 111 -16.06 7.91 2.30
CA PHE A 111 -15.47 8.28 1.03
C PHE A 111 -14.15 7.54 0.84
N GLU A 112 -13.78 7.36 -0.42
CA GLU A 112 -12.47 6.84 -0.78
C GLU A 112 -11.55 8.02 -1.10
N THR A 113 -10.32 7.98 -0.59
CA THR A 113 -9.31 9.02 -0.85
C THR A 113 -7.96 8.39 -1.19
N GLN A 114 -7.17 9.12 -2.00
CA GLN A 114 -5.79 8.75 -2.29
C GLN A 114 -4.89 9.26 -1.18
N ILE A 115 -4.06 8.38 -0.61
CA ILE A 115 -3.11 8.70 0.48
C ILE A 115 -1.65 8.69 0.04
N GLY A 116 -1.37 8.17 -1.16
CA GLY A 116 -0.03 8.09 -1.76
C GLY A 116 -0.10 7.76 -3.23
#